data_AF-A0AAJ1V4W0-F1
#
_entry.id   AF-A0AAJ1V4W0-F1
#
_cell.length_a   1.000
_cell.length_b   1.000
_cell.length_c   1.000
_cell.angle_alpha   90.00
_cell.angle_beta   90.00
_cell.angle_gamma   90.00
#
_symmetry.space_group_name_H-M   'P 1'
#
loop_
_entity.id
_entity.type
_entity.pdbx_description
1 polymer ?
#
loop_
_entity_poly.entity_id
_entity_poly.type
_entity_poly.pdbx_seq_one_letter_code
_entity_poly.pdbx_strand_id
1 'polypeptide(L)' 'MDTEAIADTFADIRELAASCHFANCSHGREPGCAVREACAHGALNADRLNRYLRMMAEAERLRSRSDARTARS' A
#
# COMPACT_ATOMS: atom_id res chain seq x y z
N MET A 1 -11.91 6.54 5.38
CA MET A 1 -11.44 6.13 4.04
C MET A 1 -10.83 4.77 4.17
N ASP A 2 -11.32 3.82 3.38
CA ASP A 2 -11.00 2.40 3.48
C ASP A 2 -9.79 2.06 2.60
N THR A 3 -8.81 1.35 3.17
CA THR A 3 -7.60 0.91 2.47
C THR A 3 -7.91 -0.04 1.31
N GLU A 4 -9.01 -0.78 1.40
CA GLU A 4 -9.52 -1.63 0.30
C GLU A 4 -9.93 -0.80 -0.93
N ALA A 5 -10.60 0.33 -0.76
CA ALA A 5 -11.01 1.18 -1.88
C ALA A 5 -9.79 1.82 -2.59
N ILE A 6 -8.74 2.13 -1.82
CA ILE A 6 -7.45 2.55 -2.37
C ILE A 6 -6.84 1.40 -3.18
N ALA A 7 -6.75 0.20 -2.60
CA ALA A 7 -6.21 -0.98 -3.28
C ALA A 7 -6.97 -1.33 -4.58
N ASP A 8 -8.29 -1.10 -4.63
CA ASP A 8 -9.12 -1.34 -5.81
C ASP A 8 -8.85 -0.31 -6.93
N THR A 9 -8.64 0.96 -6.56
CA THR A 9 -8.23 2.02 -7.51
C THR A 9 -6.85 1.74 -8.12
N PHE A 10 -5.99 1.06 -7.38
CA PHE A 10 -4.65 0.64 -7.79
C PHE A 10 -4.58 -0.89 -7.97
N ALA A 11 -5.54 -1.45 -8.71
CA ALA A 11 -5.63 -2.90 -8.95
C ALA A 11 -4.34 -3.51 -9.53
N ASP A 12 -3.62 -2.79 -10.39
CA ASP A 12 -2.31 -3.18 -10.92
C ASP A 12 -1.26 -3.37 -9.80
N ILE A 13 -1.23 -2.45 -8.83
CA ILE A 13 -0.36 -2.56 -7.65
C ILE A 13 -0.85 -3.70 -6.74
N ARG A 14 -2.16 -3.88 -6.58
CA ARG A 14 -2.75 -4.97 -5.77
C ARG A 14 -2.40 -6.35 -6.34
N GLU A 15 -2.48 -6.53 -7.65
CA GLU A 15 -2.11 -7.78 -8.32
C GLU A 15 -0.61 -8.08 -8.15
N LEU A 16 0.24 -7.07 -8.35
CA LEU A 16 1.68 -7.19 -8.09
C LEU A 16 1.98 -7.46 -6.61
N ALA A 17 1.24 -6.85 -5.70
CA ALA A 17 1.38 -7.04 -4.26
C ALA A 17 1.02 -8.47 -3.83
N ALA A 18 0.10 -9.15 -4.53
CA ALA A 18 -0.20 -10.56 -4.28
C ALA A 18 0.99 -11.49 -4.61
N SER A 19 1.93 -11.01 -5.44
CA SER A 19 3.18 -11.72 -5.75
C SER A 19 4.34 -11.32 -4.83
N CYS A 20 4.12 -10.43 -3.86
CA CYS A 20 5.15 -10.11 -2.88
C CYS A 20 5.44 -11.31 -1.99
N HIS A 21 6.71 -11.44 -1.61
CA HIS A 21 7.12 -12.50 -0.67
C HIS A 21 6.46 -12.36 0.71
N PHE A 22 6.16 -11.12 1.12
CA PHE A 22 5.56 -10.81 2.41
C PHE A 22 4.12 -10.31 2.25
N ALA A 23 3.21 -10.86 3.06
CA ALA A 23 1.81 -10.44 3.10
C ALA A 23 1.61 -9.03 3.68
N ASN A 24 2.56 -8.55 4.48
CA ASN A 24 2.59 -7.20 5.07
C ASN A 24 3.61 -6.27 4.39
N CYS A 25 3.95 -6.55 3.12
CA CYS A 25 4.90 -5.74 2.38
C CYS A 25 4.43 -4.28 2.31
N SER A 26 5.23 -3.37 2.82
CA SER A 26 5.04 -1.93 2.72
C SER A 26 5.47 -1.36 1.37
N HIS A 27 6.00 -2.20 0.47
CA HIS A 27 6.47 -1.87 -0.88
C HIS A 27 7.52 -0.75 -0.98
N GLY A 28 8.09 -0.32 0.15
CA GLY A 28 9.05 0.79 0.22
C GLY A 28 10.50 0.35 0.04
N ARG A 29 11.00 -0.51 0.94
CA ARG A 29 12.41 -0.94 0.95
C ARG A 29 12.65 -2.43 1.10
N GLU A 30 11.60 -3.24 1.18
CA GLU A 30 11.75 -4.68 1.44
C GLU A 30 12.38 -5.42 0.25
N PRO A 31 13.21 -6.45 0.53
CA PRO A 31 13.72 -7.37 -0.47
C PRO A 31 12.61 -8.33 -0.91
N GLY A 32 12.53 -8.65 -2.21
CA GLY A 32 11.49 -9.55 -2.75
C GLY A 32 10.09 -8.92 -2.91
N CYS A 33 10.04 -7.59 -3.02
CA CYS A 33 8.82 -6.87 -3.34
C CYS A 33 8.57 -6.87 -4.85
N ALA A 34 7.60 -7.68 -5.30
CA ALA A 34 7.21 -7.78 -6.72
C ALA A 34 6.78 -6.42 -7.31
N VAL A 35 6.15 -5.55 -6.53
CA VAL A 35 5.79 -4.18 -6.95
C VAL A 35 7.02 -3.34 -7.29
N ARG A 36 8.09 -3.45 -6.50
CA ARG A 36 9.34 -2.73 -6.75
C ARG A 36 10.11 -3.31 -7.92
N GLU A 37 10.09 -4.63 -8.07
CA GLU A 37 10.67 -5.29 -9.24
C GLU A 37 9.94 -4.84 -10.51
N ALA A 38 8.60 -4.87 -10.52
CA ALA A 38 7.81 -4.35 -11.63
C ALA A 38 8.14 -2.88 -11.93
N CYS A 39 8.36 -2.07 -10.89
CA CYS A 39 8.79 -0.68 -11.07
C CYS A 39 10.20 -0.56 -11.68
N ALA A 40 11.14 -1.43 -11.28
CA ALA A 40 12.49 -1.47 -11.82
C ALA A 40 12.53 -1.98 -13.28
N HIS A 41 11.64 -2.91 -13.62
CA HIS A 41 11.45 -3.43 -14.97
C HIS A 41 10.61 -2.53 -15.87
N GLY A 42 10.07 -1.42 -15.35
CA GLY A 42 9.21 -0.49 -16.10
C GLY A 42 7.78 -0.97 -16.33
N ALA A 43 7.38 -2.10 -15.74
CA ALA A 43 6.00 -2.60 -15.75
C ALA A 43 5.06 -1.77 -14.87
N LEU A 44 5.59 -1.08 -13.85
CA LEU A 44 4.85 -0.14 -13.02
C LEU A 44 5.52 1.24 -13.00
N ASN A 45 4.73 2.30 -13.11
CA ASN A 45 5.26 3.65 -13.01
C ASN A 45 5.60 4.01 -11.55
N ALA A 46 6.81 4.50 -11.30
CA ALA A 46 7.26 4.93 -9.98
C ALA A 46 6.38 6.01 -9.34
N ASP A 47 5.82 6.94 -10.14
CA ASP A 47 4.89 7.96 -9.66
C ASP A 47 3.59 7.33 -9.15
N ARG A 48 3.11 6.28 -9.83
CA ARG A 48 1.91 5.54 -9.44
C ARG A 48 2.12 4.83 -8.10
N LEU A 49 3.27 4.16 -7.93
CA LEU A 49 3.66 3.55 -6.65
C LEU A 49 3.75 4.61 -5.54
N ASN A 50 4.35 5.76 -5.81
CA ASN A 50 4.47 6.84 -4.83
C ASN A 50 3.10 7.34 -4.33
N ARG A 51 2.15 7.56 -5.27
CA ARG A 51 0.77 7.95 -4.93
C ARG A 51 0.08 6.91 -4.06
N TYR A 52 0.18 5.62 -4.42
CA TYR A 52 -0.38 4.54 -3.62
C TYR A 52 0.16 4.52 -2.19
N LEU A 53 1.49 4.59 -2.04
CA LEU A 53 2.15 4.63 -0.72
C LEU A 53 1.69 5.81 0.12
N ARG A 54 1.55 6.99 -0.51
CA ARG A 54 1.07 8.20 0.17
C ARG A 54 -0.37 8.04 0.65
N MET A 55 -1.26 7.51 -0.18
CA MET A 55 -2.67 7.28 0.19
C MET A 55 -2.80 6.22 1.29
N MET A 56 -2.03 5.13 1.23
CA MET A 56 -1.98 4.11 2.27
C MET A 56 -1.50 4.67 3.61
N ALA A 57 -0.42 5.45 3.60
CA ALA A 57 0.10 6.09 4.81
C ALA A 57 -0.89 7.09 5.43
N GLU A 58 -1.64 7.81 4.59
CA GLU A 58 -2.70 8.72 5.05
C GLU A 58 -3.88 7.95 5.65
N ALA A 59 -4.33 6.88 4.98
CA ALA A 59 -5.40 6.01 5.48
C ALA A 59 -5.04 5.37 6.83
N GLU A 60 -3.81 4.89 6.98
CA GLU A 60 -3.31 4.33 8.25
C GLU A 60 -3.27 5.39 9.36
N ARG A 61 -2.87 6.63 9.03
CA ARG A 61 -2.90 7.75 9.97
C ARG A 61 -4.31 8.13 10.40
N LEU A 62 -5.29 8.02 9.49
CA LEU A 62 -6.70 8.25 9.80
C LEU A 62 -7.28 7.13 10.68
N ARG A 63 -6.90 5.86 10.42
CA ARG A 63 -7.30 4.70 11.22
C ARG A 63 -6.78 4.78 12.65
N SER A 64 -5.48 5.03 12.83
CA SER A 64 -4.86 5.19 14.16
C SER A 64 -5.43 6.36 14.98
N ARG A 65 -5.98 7.40 14.33
CA ARG A 65 -6.69 8.51 15.02
C ARG A 65 -8.12 8.15 15.44
N SER A 66 -8.78 7.24 14.74
CA SER A 66 -10.14 6.81 15.05
C SER A 66 -10.21 5.88 16.26
N ASP A 67 -9.16 5.09 16.49
CA ASP A 67 -9.07 4.14 17.63
C ASP A 67 -8.98 4.84 19.00
N ALA A 68 -8.49 6.08 19.05
CA ALA A 68 -8.34 6.84 20.30
C ALA A 68 -9.67 7.25 20.96
N ARG A 69 -10.83 7.03 20.31
CA ARG A 69 -12.16 7.34 20.86
C ARG A 69 -12.87 6.16 21.50
N THR A 70 -12.45 4.92 21.24
CA THR A 70 -13.16 3.70 21.69
C THR A 70 -12.62 3.13 23.00
N ALA A 71 -11.46 3.59 23.49
CA ALA A 71 -10.82 3.09 24.71
C ALA A 71 -11.30 3.77 26.02
N ARG A 72 -12.48 4.42 26.01
CA ARG A 72 -13.09 5.03 27.21
C ARG A 72 -14.54 4.58 27.35
N SER A 73 -14.74 3.28 27.60
CA SER A 73 -16.00 2.71 28.08
C SER A 73 -15.70 1.73 29.19
#